data_AF-A0AAD9QI07-F1
#
_entry.id   AF-A0AAD9QI07-F1
#
_cell.length_a   1.000
_cell.length_b   1.000
_cell.length_c   1.000
_cell.angle_alpha   90.00
_cell.angle_beta   90.00
_cell.angle_gamma   90.00
#
_symmetry.space_group_name_H-M   'P 1'
#
loop_
_entity.id
_entity.type
_entity.pdbx_description
1 polymer ?
#
loop_
_entity_poly.entity_id
_entity_poly.type
_entity_poly.pdbx_seq_one_letter_code
_entity_poly.pdbx_strand_id
1 'polypeptide(L)'
;MDLLYAHFGNLFSCLNQPWLSQANLVVFTQSIYRKGAALDNCWGFIDGTVRPVARPGNHQRVLFNGHKRVHAIKFQSVVAPNGFIVNLFGPVEGRRHDSGMLAMSGFLPMLETHCLTPTGQPLCLYGDPAYPLRVHPQGPFKGAALTAQQQLFNLSMSRVRTAVEWVFGDILEYFPFLDFKRNLKVGLSAVGKMYIICALLRNAHSCTYGSTTSTFFGVDPPSLEQYFI
;
A
#
# COMPACT_ATOMS: atom_id res chain seq x y z
N MET A 1 -18.66 -12.10 -0.50
CA MET A 1 -17.26 -11.78 -0.12
C MET A 1 -16.32 -12.94 -0.39
N ASP A 2 -16.63 -14.16 0.04
CA ASP A 2 -15.73 -15.31 -0.18
C ASP A 2 -15.47 -15.62 -1.65
N LEU A 3 -16.50 -15.55 -2.50
CA LEU A 3 -16.36 -15.74 -3.95
C LEU A 3 -15.35 -14.76 -4.56
N LEU A 4 -15.52 -13.46 -4.31
CA LEU A 4 -14.63 -12.41 -4.83
C LEU A 4 -13.19 -12.59 -4.31
N TYR A 5 -13.04 -12.93 -3.02
CA TYR A 5 -11.71 -13.15 -2.44
C TYR A 5 -11.02 -14.36 -3.06
N ALA A 6 -11.77 -15.45 -3.28
CA ALA A 6 -11.24 -16.66 -3.90
C ALA A 6 -10.85 -16.44 -5.37
N HIS A 7 -11.60 -15.63 -6.11
CA HIS A 7 -11.34 -15.39 -7.53
C HIS A 7 -10.27 -14.32 -7.79
N PHE A 8 -10.22 -13.26 -6.96
CA PHE A 8 -9.44 -12.07 -7.26
C PHE A 8 -8.43 -11.70 -6.16
N GLY A 9 -8.32 -12.50 -5.09
CA GLY A 9 -7.34 -12.25 -4.02
C GLY A 9 -5.89 -12.29 -4.51
N ASN A 10 -5.61 -13.04 -5.58
CA ASN A 10 -4.31 -13.14 -6.24
C ASN A 10 -3.82 -11.80 -6.82
N LEU A 11 -4.73 -10.88 -7.18
CA LEU A 11 -4.39 -9.53 -7.67
C LEU A 11 -3.63 -8.70 -6.63
N PHE A 12 -3.72 -9.07 -5.34
CA PHE A 12 -2.98 -8.43 -4.25
C PHE A 12 -1.77 -9.22 -3.75
N SER A 13 -1.60 -10.48 -4.16
CA SER A 13 -0.52 -11.34 -3.71
C SER A 13 0.50 -11.68 -4.80
N CYS A 14 0.29 -11.23 -6.04
CA CYS A 14 1.15 -11.50 -7.17
C CYS A 14 1.50 -10.19 -7.90
N LEU A 15 2.80 -9.91 -8.05
CA LEU A 15 3.29 -8.77 -8.82
C LEU A 15 3.40 -9.05 -10.32
N ASN A 16 3.29 -10.31 -10.75
CA ASN A 16 3.32 -10.69 -12.16
C ASN A 16 1.95 -10.46 -12.82
N GLN A 17 1.59 -9.18 -12.94
CA GLN A 17 0.34 -8.73 -13.56
C GLN A 17 0.66 -7.93 -14.82
N PRO A 18 -0.16 -7.97 -15.89
CA PRO A 18 0.10 -7.22 -17.12
C PRO A 18 0.30 -5.71 -16.88
N TRP A 19 -0.51 -5.15 -15.97
CA TRP A 19 -0.45 -3.75 -15.56
C TRP A 19 0.72 -3.42 -14.62
N LEU A 20 1.49 -4.41 -14.17
CA LEU A 20 2.76 -4.29 -13.41
C LEU A 20 3.99 -4.77 -14.20
N SER A 21 3.92 -4.85 -15.53
CA SER A 21 5.09 -5.17 -16.35
C SER A 21 6.30 -4.26 -16.03
N GLN A 22 7.52 -4.76 -16.24
CA GLN A 22 8.75 -3.97 -16.02
C GLN A 22 8.75 -2.65 -16.80
N ALA A 23 8.15 -2.63 -18.00
CA ALA A 23 7.98 -1.41 -18.77
C ALA A 23 7.05 -0.40 -18.05
N ASN A 24 5.92 -0.86 -17.49
CA ASN A 24 5.02 -0.02 -16.71
C ASN A 24 5.68 0.48 -15.42
N LEU A 25 6.49 -0.36 -14.76
CA LEU A 25 7.24 0.08 -13.59
C LEU A 25 8.19 1.24 -13.94
N VAL A 26 8.85 1.22 -15.09
CA VAL A 26 9.68 2.35 -15.56
C VAL A 26 8.83 3.60 -15.82
N VAL A 27 7.63 3.46 -16.40
CA VAL A 27 6.70 4.60 -16.57
C VAL A 27 6.33 5.19 -15.20
N PHE A 28 6.09 4.34 -14.20
CA PHE A 28 5.79 4.77 -12.85
C PHE A 28 6.95 5.55 -12.22
N THR A 29 8.19 5.09 -12.39
CA THR A 29 9.36 5.81 -11.85
C THR A 29 9.52 7.19 -12.48
N GLN A 30 9.37 7.26 -13.80
CA GLN A 30 9.44 8.53 -14.53
C GLN A 30 8.34 9.50 -14.08
N SER A 31 7.11 9.00 -13.88
CA SER A 31 6.00 9.81 -13.40
C SER A 31 6.23 10.34 -11.98
N ILE A 32 6.67 9.49 -11.05
CA ILE A 32 7.02 9.89 -9.68
C ILE A 32 8.15 10.93 -9.69
N TYR A 33 9.19 10.70 -10.48
CA TYR A 33 10.32 11.62 -10.62
C TYR A 33 9.90 12.98 -11.19
N ARG A 34 9.04 13.00 -12.21
CA ARG A 34 8.48 14.25 -12.80
C ARG A 34 7.65 15.06 -11.80
N LYS A 35 7.12 14.44 -10.74
CA LYS A 35 6.46 15.12 -9.62
C LYS A 35 7.44 15.59 -8.55
N GLY A 36 8.74 15.57 -8.86
CA GLY A 36 9.84 16.12 -8.08
C GLY A 36 10.30 15.22 -6.95
N ALA A 37 10.11 13.90 -7.06
CA ALA A 37 10.74 12.94 -6.17
C ALA A 37 12.27 12.98 -6.34
N ALA A 38 13.02 12.80 -5.25
CA ALA A 38 14.48 12.74 -5.32
C ALA A 38 15.01 11.40 -5.89
N LEU A 39 14.23 10.32 -5.78
CA LEU A 39 14.57 9.01 -6.35
C LEU A 39 14.00 8.89 -7.76
N ASP A 40 14.87 8.61 -8.74
CA ASP A 40 14.52 8.42 -10.15
C ASP A 40 14.10 6.98 -10.50
N ASN A 41 14.32 6.04 -9.57
CA ASN A 41 13.98 4.63 -9.70
C ASN A 41 12.85 4.18 -8.74
N CYS A 42 12.11 5.11 -8.13
CA CYS A 42 11.00 4.81 -7.23
C CYS A 42 9.70 4.56 -8.01
N TRP A 43 9.15 3.34 -7.99
CA TRP A 43 7.98 2.96 -8.80
C TRP A 43 6.66 2.98 -8.02
N GLY A 44 6.71 3.10 -6.70
CA GLY A 44 5.51 3.08 -5.85
C GLY A 44 5.85 3.27 -4.38
N PHE A 45 4.81 3.20 -3.56
CA PHE A 45 4.89 3.54 -2.15
C PHE A 45 4.33 2.42 -1.28
N ILE A 46 5.04 2.08 -0.21
CA ILE A 46 4.64 1.03 0.74
C ILE A 46 4.26 1.65 2.08
N ASP A 47 3.11 1.24 2.64
CA ASP A 47 2.70 1.72 3.96
C ASP A 47 1.81 0.73 4.70
N GLY A 48 1.81 0.85 6.03
CA GLY A 48 0.90 0.17 6.93
C GLY A 48 -0.37 0.99 7.17
N THR A 49 -1.52 0.35 7.12
CA THR A 49 -2.80 0.96 7.52
C THR A 49 -3.39 0.25 8.72
N VAL A 50 -3.80 1.03 9.71
CA VAL A 50 -4.46 0.57 10.93
C VAL A 50 -5.96 0.67 10.71
N ARG A 51 -6.69 -0.45 10.86
CA ARG A 51 -8.16 -0.50 10.82
C ARG A 51 -8.73 -0.71 12.22
N PRO A 52 -9.28 0.34 12.86
CA PRO A 52 -9.88 0.23 14.18
C PRO A 52 -11.03 -0.78 14.19
N VAL A 53 -11.08 -1.60 15.25
CA VAL A 53 -12.13 -2.59 15.47
C VAL A 53 -12.81 -2.38 16.82
N ALA A 54 -13.97 -3.01 17.00
CA ALA A 54 -14.62 -3.07 18.29
C ALA A 54 -13.67 -3.72 19.30
N ARG A 55 -13.70 -3.23 20.55
CA ARG A 55 -12.95 -3.84 21.64
C ARG A 55 -13.40 -5.31 21.76
N PRO A 56 -12.50 -6.28 21.58
CA PRO A 56 -12.87 -7.69 21.62
C PRO A 56 -13.06 -8.11 23.10
N GLY A 57 -13.89 -9.13 23.34
CA GLY A 57 -13.98 -9.72 24.68
C GLY A 57 -12.68 -10.41 25.09
N ASN A 58 -12.16 -11.24 24.19
CA ASN A 58 -10.92 -12.00 24.34
C ASN A 58 -9.77 -11.40 23.51
N HIS A 59 -8.51 -11.76 23.80
CA HIS A 59 -7.34 -11.34 23.01
C HIS A 59 -7.14 -9.82 22.85
N GLN A 60 -7.65 -9.01 23.78
CA GLN A 60 -7.56 -7.55 23.74
C GLN A 60 -6.14 -7.03 23.54
N ARG A 61 -5.18 -7.56 24.31
CA ARG A 61 -3.75 -7.17 24.22
C ARG A 61 -3.14 -7.41 22.85
N VAL A 62 -3.62 -8.43 22.14
CA VAL A 62 -3.10 -8.81 20.82
C VAL A 62 -3.56 -7.80 19.75
N LEU A 63 -4.82 -7.38 19.82
CA LEU A 63 -5.39 -6.39 18.90
C LEU A 63 -5.11 -4.93 19.30
N PHE A 64 -4.64 -4.67 20.52
CA PHE A 64 -4.35 -3.31 20.95
C PHE A 64 -3.11 -2.75 20.24
N ASN A 65 -3.30 -1.68 19.46
CA ASN A 65 -2.24 -0.91 18.86
C ASN A 65 -1.81 0.20 19.83
N GLY A 66 -0.61 0.08 20.39
CA GLY A 66 -0.09 1.03 21.39
C GLY A 66 0.14 2.44 20.85
N HIS A 67 0.51 2.58 19.58
CA HIS A 67 0.78 3.87 18.95
C HIS A 67 -0.51 4.69 18.71
N LYS A 68 -1.56 4.05 18.17
CA LYS A 68 -2.87 4.67 17.93
C LYS A 68 -3.81 4.58 19.14
N ARG A 69 -3.42 3.87 20.21
CA ARG A 69 -4.19 3.65 21.44
C ARG A 69 -5.60 3.11 21.19
N VAL A 70 -5.75 2.19 20.23
CA VAL A 70 -7.03 1.61 19.83
C VAL A 70 -6.88 0.11 19.55
N HIS A 71 -7.96 -0.66 19.67
CA HIS A 71 -7.99 -2.03 19.17
C HIS A 71 -8.12 -1.99 17.65
N ALA A 72 -7.26 -2.70 16.95
CA ALA A 72 -7.19 -2.67 15.50
C ALA A 72 -6.68 -3.98 14.91
N ILE A 73 -6.95 -4.14 13.63
CA ILE A 73 -6.16 -5.02 12.74
C ILE A 73 -5.32 -4.12 11.83
N LYS A 74 -4.20 -4.65 11.32
CA LYS A 74 -3.32 -3.92 10.40
C LYS A 74 -3.25 -4.62 9.05
N PHE A 75 -3.00 -3.81 8.03
CA PHE A 75 -2.64 -4.26 6.68
C PHE A 75 -1.40 -3.52 6.22
N GLN A 76 -0.63 -4.15 5.34
CA GLN A 76 0.45 -3.53 4.57
C GLN A 76 -0.01 -3.43 3.12
N SER A 77 0.19 -2.28 2.49
CA SER A 77 -0.21 -2.07 1.11
C SER A 77 0.89 -1.39 0.31
N VAL A 78 0.93 -1.71 -0.99
CA VAL A 78 1.73 -0.97 -1.97
C VAL A 78 0.80 -0.25 -2.92
N VAL A 79 1.05 1.05 -3.10
CA VAL A 79 0.31 1.94 -4.00
C VAL A 79 1.19 2.34 -5.17
N ALA A 80 0.65 2.20 -6.38
CA ALA A 80 1.30 2.62 -7.62
C ALA A 80 0.76 3.99 -8.12
N PRO A 81 1.50 4.70 -8.98
CA PRO A 81 1.10 6.00 -9.54
C PRO A 81 -0.21 6.01 -10.31
N ASN A 82 -0.61 4.89 -10.90
CA ASN A 82 -1.91 4.73 -11.55
C ASN A 82 -3.09 4.67 -10.54
N GLY A 83 -2.81 4.85 -9.25
CA GLY A 83 -3.77 4.82 -8.17
C GLY A 83 -4.06 3.43 -7.62
N PHE A 84 -3.52 2.36 -8.17
CA PHE A 84 -3.84 1.02 -7.69
C PHE A 84 -3.15 0.68 -6.38
N ILE A 85 -3.88 -0.07 -5.56
CA ILE A 85 -3.28 -0.98 -4.60
C ILE A 85 -2.80 -2.21 -5.37
N VAL A 86 -1.50 -2.45 -5.39
CA VAL A 86 -0.89 -3.52 -6.19
C VAL A 86 -0.40 -4.69 -5.34
N ASN A 87 -0.31 -4.47 -4.04
CA ASN A 87 -0.10 -5.50 -3.04
C ASN A 87 -0.89 -5.14 -1.78
N LEU A 88 -1.51 -6.13 -1.15
CA LEU A 88 -2.22 -5.97 0.11
C LEU A 88 -2.04 -7.22 0.98
N PHE A 89 -1.29 -7.08 2.07
CA PHE A 89 -1.06 -8.13 3.05
C PHE A 89 -1.79 -7.83 4.37
N GLY A 90 -2.43 -8.85 4.92
CA GLY A 90 -3.18 -8.80 6.17
C GLY A 90 -4.50 -9.58 6.08
N PRO A 91 -5.36 -9.50 7.11
CA PRO A 91 -5.16 -8.75 8.34
C PRO A 91 -4.10 -9.38 9.25
N VAL A 92 -3.36 -8.55 9.99
CA VAL A 92 -2.55 -8.98 11.13
C VAL A 92 -2.95 -8.24 12.40
N GLU A 93 -2.41 -8.65 13.53
CA GLU A 93 -2.81 -8.10 14.83
C GLU A 93 -2.33 -6.65 14.99
N GLY A 94 -3.17 -5.80 15.60
CA GLY A 94 -2.94 -4.34 15.69
C GLY A 94 -1.60 -3.93 16.29
N ARG A 95 -1.00 -4.76 17.14
CA ARG A 95 0.30 -4.52 17.78
C ARG A 95 1.52 -4.70 16.87
N ARG A 96 1.36 -5.30 15.68
CA ARG A 96 2.48 -5.64 14.80
C ARG A 96 3.15 -4.39 14.22
N HIS A 97 4.48 -4.38 14.21
CA HIS A 97 5.28 -3.36 13.53
C HIS A 97 5.30 -3.61 12.02
N ASP A 98 5.48 -2.54 11.24
CA ASP A 98 5.43 -2.60 9.78
C ASP A 98 6.58 -3.42 9.18
N SER A 99 7.79 -3.36 9.76
CA SER A 99 8.89 -4.28 9.42
C SER A 99 8.55 -5.75 9.65
N GLY A 100 7.78 -6.05 10.70
CA GLY A 100 7.27 -7.38 10.97
C GLY A 100 6.28 -7.84 9.92
N MET A 101 5.37 -6.96 9.48
CA MET A 101 4.44 -7.25 8.39
C MET A 101 5.19 -7.51 7.08
N LEU A 102 6.23 -6.72 6.79
CA LEU A 102 7.06 -6.92 5.59
C LEU A 102 7.69 -8.31 5.58
N ALA A 103 8.25 -8.76 6.71
CA ALA A 103 8.82 -10.10 6.82
C ALA A 103 7.75 -11.20 6.69
N MET A 104 6.60 -11.03 7.35
CA MET A 104 5.49 -12.00 7.32
C MET A 104 4.84 -12.13 5.94
N SER A 105 4.83 -11.05 5.17
CA SER A 105 4.17 -11.00 3.86
C SER A 105 4.90 -11.77 2.75
N GLY A 106 6.17 -12.13 2.95
CA GLY A 106 7.00 -12.69 1.88
C GLY A 106 7.23 -11.73 0.71
N PHE A 107 7.04 -10.42 0.93
CA PHE A 107 7.07 -9.43 -0.15
C PHE A 107 8.47 -9.11 -0.67
N LEU A 108 9.51 -9.22 0.17
CA LEU A 108 10.89 -8.96 -0.24
C LEU A 108 11.36 -9.84 -1.41
N PRO A 109 11.22 -11.19 -1.37
CA PRO A 109 11.54 -12.04 -2.53
C PRO A 109 10.79 -11.68 -3.82
N MET A 110 9.53 -11.22 -3.70
CA MET A 110 8.76 -10.78 -4.88
C MET A 110 9.36 -9.52 -5.51
N LEU A 111 9.81 -8.56 -4.70
CA LEU A 111 10.47 -7.35 -5.19
C LEU A 111 11.76 -7.69 -5.94
N GLU A 112 12.57 -8.60 -5.39
CA GLU A 112 13.84 -9.03 -6.00
C GLU A 112 13.63 -9.68 -7.38
N THR A 113 12.51 -10.38 -7.56
CA THR A 113 12.21 -11.09 -8.81
C THR A 113 11.55 -10.18 -9.85
N HIS A 114 10.63 -9.31 -9.42
CA HIS A 114 9.73 -8.60 -10.33
C HIS A 114 10.03 -7.11 -10.49
N CYS A 115 10.67 -6.47 -9.52
CA CYS A 115 10.86 -5.01 -9.51
C CYS A 115 12.22 -4.61 -10.09
N LEU A 116 12.43 -5.00 -11.34
CA LEU A 116 13.61 -4.68 -12.14
C LEU A 116 13.17 -3.89 -13.38
N THR A 117 14.07 -3.07 -13.91
CA THR A 117 13.94 -2.52 -15.27
C THR A 117 14.12 -3.64 -16.31
N PRO A 118 13.72 -3.42 -17.57
CA PRO A 118 14.00 -4.36 -18.66
C PRO A 118 15.49 -4.70 -18.85
N THR A 119 16.40 -3.84 -18.37
CA THR A 119 17.85 -4.06 -18.40
C THR A 119 18.40 -4.70 -17.12
N GLY A 120 17.53 -5.14 -16.21
CA GLY A 120 17.90 -5.82 -14.96
C GLY A 120 18.33 -4.90 -13.82
N GLN A 121 18.23 -3.58 -13.97
CA GLN A 121 18.52 -2.64 -12.87
C GLN A 121 17.39 -2.62 -11.84
N PRO A 122 17.68 -2.59 -10.53
CA PRO A 122 16.66 -2.63 -9.50
C PRO A 122 15.85 -1.33 -9.38
N LEU A 123 14.54 -1.50 -9.20
CA LEU A 123 13.60 -0.42 -8.91
C LEU A 123 13.19 -0.47 -7.43
N CYS A 124 12.90 0.69 -6.84
CA CYS A 124 12.58 0.81 -5.43
C CYS A 124 11.12 1.20 -5.14
N LEU A 125 10.65 0.79 -3.97
CA LEU A 125 9.48 1.33 -3.30
C LEU A 125 9.94 2.30 -2.22
N TYR A 126 9.17 3.37 -1.99
CA TYR A 126 9.45 4.28 -0.90
C TYR A 126 8.45 4.08 0.25
N GLY A 127 8.96 3.81 1.43
CA GLY A 127 8.18 3.53 2.63
C GLY A 127 8.41 4.52 3.76
N ASP A 128 7.64 4.34 4.82
CA ASP A 128 7.86 5.06 6.07
C ASP A 128 9.18 4.61 6.77
N PRO A 129 9.61 5.31 7.83
CA PRO A 129 10.77 4.92 8.63
C PRO A 129 10.70 3.52 9.26
N ALA A 130 9.54 2.88 9.37
CA ALA A 130 9.42 1.59 10.02
C ALA A 130 9.90 0.44 9.13
N TYR A 131 10.00 0.64 7.81
CA TYR A 131 10.56 -0.34 6.89
C TYR A 131 12.10 -0.35 6.89
N PRO A 132 12.73 -1.53 6.78
CA PRO A 132 14.18 -1.64 6.67
C PRO A 132 14.66 -1.14 5.31
N LEU A 133 15.74 -0.35 5.31
CA LEU A 133 16.39 0.10 4.07
C LEU A 133 17.10 -1.08 3.39
N ARG A 134 16.75 -1.37 2.14
CA ARG A 134 17.45 -2.31 1.25
C ARG A 134 17.41 -1.77 -0.18
N VAL A 135 17.86 -2.56 -1.15
CA VAL A 135 17.83 -2.20 -2.57
C VAL A 135 16.42 -1.79 -3.01
N HIS A 136 15.41 -2.61 -2.70
CA HIS A 136 14.02 -2.34 -3.10
C HIS A 136 13.25 -1.43 -2.14
N PRO A 137 13.17 -1.65 -0.81
CA PRO A 137 12.50 -0.70 0.08
C PRO A 137 13.48 0.41 0.50
N GLN A 138 13.18 1.63 0.08
CA GLN A 138 13.85 2.85 0.48
C GLN A 138 12.97 3.64 1.46
N GLY A 139 13.55 4.61 2.15
CA GLY A 139 12.86 5.41 3.14
C GLY A 139 13.59 6.72 3.44
N PRO A 140 13.04 7.57 4.32
CA PRO A 140 13.63 8.85 4.64
C PRO A 140 14.93 8.71 5.43
N PHE A 141 15.81 9.70 5.29
CA PHE A 141 16.94 9.88 6.20
C PHE A 141 16.44 10.11 7.63
N LYS A 142 17.12 9.53 8.62
CA LYS A 142 16.77 9.60 10.04
C LYS A 142 17.94 10.16 10.85
N GLY A 143 17.63 10.83 11.95
CA GLY A 143 18.62 11.36 12.89
C GLY A 143 18.19 12.70 13.49
N ALA A 144 18.80 13.08 14.61
CA ALA A 144 18.50 14.35 15.29
C ALA A 144 18.99 15.57 14.50
N ALA A 145 20.06 15.42 13.72
CA ALA A 145 20.68 16.49 12.93
C ALA A 145 20.76 16.07 11.46
N LEU A 146 19.66 16.25 10.72
CA LEU A 146 19.64 16.07 9.27
C LEU A 146 20.30 17.26 8.57
N THR A 147 21.12 17.00 7.56
CA THR A 147 21.66 18.07 6.70
C THR A 147 20.54 18.71 5.88
N ALA A 148 20.75 19.93 5.39
CA ALA A 148 19.78 20.60 4.51
C ALA A 148 19.43 19.73 3.27
N GLN A 149 20.41 19.03 2.70
CA GLN A 149 20.19 18.12 1.58
C GLN A 149 19.31 16.91 1.96
N GLN A 150 19.52 16.32 3.14
CA GLN A 150 18.68 15.21 3.64
C GLN A 150 17.25 15.67 3.94
N GLN A 151 17.08 16.88 4.46
CA GLN A 151 15.76 17.48 4.68
C GLN A 151 15.04 17.72 3.35
N LEU A 152 15.72 18.26 2.34
CA LEU A 152 15.17 18.46 1.00
C LEU A 152 14.78 17.13 0.35
N PHE A 153 15.62 16.09 0.49
CA PHE A 153 15.29 14.74 0.05
C PHE A 153 14.03 14.20 0.75
N ASN A 154 13.96 14.28 2.07
CA ASN A 154 12.81 13.79 2.83
C ASN A 154 11.53 14.54 2.46
N LEU A 155 11.63 15.87 2.30
CA LEU A 155 10.49 16.71 1.90
C LEU A 155 9.98 16.33 0.51
N SER A 156 10.89 16.16 -0.46
CA SER A 156 10.53 15.84 -1.84
C SER A 156 9.87 14.46 -1.96
N MET A 157 10.41 13.46 -1.26
CA MET A 157 9.83 12.12 -1.22
C MET A 157 8.52 12.07 -0.43
N SER A 158 8.42 12.80 0.69
CA SER A 158 7.19 12.86 1.48
C SER A 158 6.02 13.43 0.67
N ARG A 159 6.27 14.44 -0.19
CA ARG A 159 5.25 15.05 -1.03
C ARG A 159 4.61 14.07 -1.99
N VAL A 160 5.40 13.23 -2.66
CA VAL A 160 4.87 12.23 -3.60
C VAL A 160 4.26 11.03 -2.87
N ARG A 161 4.76 10.68 -1.68
CA ARG A 161 4.26 9.58 -0.85
C ARG A 161 2.84 9.83 -0.30
N THR A 162 2.40 11.09 -0.21
CA THR A 162 1.02 11.44 0.19
C THR A 162 -0.05 10.71 -0.62
N ALA A 163 0.28 10.25 -1.83
CA ALA A 163 -0.56 9.38 -2.64
C ALA A 163 -1.09 8.14 -1.90
N VAL A 164 -0.31 7.53 -1.01
CA VAL A 164 -0.78 6.38 -0.22
C VAL A 164 -1.95 6.76 0.69
N GLU A 165 -1.87 7.95 1.30
CA GLU A 165 -2.90 8.45 2.20
C GLU A 165 -4.19 8.74 1.44
N TRP A 166 -4.11 9.25 0.20
CA TRP A 166 -5.28 9.41 -0.67
C TRP A 166 -5.92 8.06 -0.97
N VAL A 167 -5.15 7.05 -1.37
CA VAL A 167 -5.71 5.71 -1.65
C VAL A 167 -6.39 5.09 -0.44
N PHE A 168 -5.80 5.23 0.76
CA PHE A 168 -6.43 4.74 1.98
C PHE A 168 -7.67 5.55 2.38
N GLY A 169 -7.66 6.85 2.13
CA GLY A 169 -8.81 7.75 2.30
C GLY A 169 -9.98 7.32 1.42
N ASP A 170 -9.73 7.10 0.13
CA ASP A 170 -10.76 6.69 -0.84
C ASP A 170 -11.49 5.42 -0.41
N ILE A 171 -10.80 4.44 0.19
CA ILE A 171 -11.46 3.22 0.70
C ILE A 171 -12.50 3.57 1.78
N LEU A 172 -12.18 4.49 2.68
CA LEU A 172 -13.10 4.86 3.76
C LEU A 172 -14.20 5.81 3.27
N GLU A 173 -13.90 6.62 2.27
CA GLU A 173 -14.90 7.47 1.61
C GLU A 173 -15.93 6.64 0.86
N TYR A 174 -15.48 5.67 0.05
CA TYR A 174 -16.38 4.81 -0.74
C TYR A 174 -17.10 3.77 0.14
N PHE A 175 -16.48 3.35 1.23
CA PHE A 175 -16.99 2.29 2.12
C PHE A 175 -17.00 2.75 3.58
N PRO A 176 -17.85 3.73 3.96
CA PRO A 176 -17.84 4.37 5.28
C PRO A 176 -18.15 3.41 6.44
N PHE A 177 -18.78 2.26 6.16
CA PHE A 177 -19.00 1.23 7.17
C PHE A 177 -17.69 0.66 7.74
N LEU A 178 -16.56 0.78 7.02
CA LEU A 178 -15.23 0.42 7.49
C LEU A 178 -14.65 1.39 8.52
N ASP A 179 -15.24 2.58 8.69
CA ASP A 179 -14.84 3.54 9.72
C ASP A 179 -15.67 3.38 11.02
N PHE A 180 -16.83 2.73 10.92
CA PHE A 180 -17.68 2.47 12.09
C PHE A 180 -17.21 1.25 12.90
N LYS A 181 -16.13 1.44 13.66
CA LYS A 181 -15.46 0.37 14.44
C LYS A 181 -16.38 -0.45 15.34
N ARG A 182 -17.51 0.10 15.84
CA ARG A 182 -18.46 -0.63 16.70
C ARG A 182 -19.11 -1.84 15.98
N ASN A 183 -19.21 -1.78 14.65
CA ASN A 183 -19.70 -2.89 13.83
C ASN A 183 -18.59 -3.83 13.35
N LEU A 184 -17.33 -3.42 13.46
CA LEU A 184 -16.18 -4.24 13.05
C LEU A 184 -15.74 -5.13 14.21
N LYS A 185 -16.43 -6.25 14.37
CA LYS A 185 -16.22 -7.20 15.49
C LYS A 185 -15.40 -8.40 15.01
N VAL A 186 -14.12 -8.42 15.34
CA VAL A 186 -13.22 -9.57 15.05
C VAL A 186 -13.76 -10.81 15.76
N GLY A 187 -13.85 -11.93 15.03
CA GLY A 187 -14.43 -13.19 15.51
C GLY A 187 -15.94 -13.32 15.35
N LEU A 188 -16.65 -12.21 15.09
CA LEU A 188 -18.09 -12.21 14.80
C LEU A 188 -18.43 -11.75 13.38
N SER A 189 -17.46 -11.16 12.67
CA SER A 189 -17.58 -10.67 11.31
C SER A 189 -16.26 -10.81 10.57
N ALA A 190 -16.33 -10.93 9.25
CA ALA A 190 -15.16 -11.10 8.39
C ALA A 190 -14.44 -9.76 8.09
N VAL A 191 -14.13 -8.97 9.14
CA VAL A 191 -13.56 -7.61 9.04
C VAL A 191 -12.34 -7.57 8.10
N GLY A 192 -11.47 -8.59 8.21
CA GLY A 192 -10.31 -8.74 7.34
C GLY A 192 -10.67 -8.78 5.85
N LYS A 193 -11.55 -9.71 5.49
CA LYS A 193 -12.02 -9.90 4.11
C LYS A 193 -12.80 -8.67 3.63
N MET A 194 -13.59 -8.04 4.49
CA MET A 194 -14.31 -6.80 4.15
C MET A 194 -13.36 -5.73 3.62
N TYR A 195 -12.25 -5.48 4.33
CA TYR A 195 -11.27 -4.48 3.91
C TYR A 195 -10.62 -4.83 2.56
N ILE A 196 -10.21 -6.10 2.38
CA ILE A 196 -9.59 -6.57 1.13
C ILE A 196 -10.54 -6.42 -0.06
N ILE A 197 -11.81 -6.80 0.10
CA ILE A 197 -12.80 -6.63 -0.95
C ILE A 197 -13.07 -5.16 -1.24
N CYS A 198 -13.11 -4.30 -0.23
CA CYS A 198 -13.25 -2.86 -0.45
C CYS A 198 -12.04 -2.27 -1.20
N ALA A 199 -10.83 -2.73 -0.91
CA ALA A 199 -9.63 -2.35 -1.68
C ALA A 199 -9.73 -2.81 -3.15
N LEU A 200 -10.22 -4.03 -3.39
CA LEU A 200 -10.45 -4.57 -4.74
C LEU A 200 -11.45 -3.70 -5.52
N LEU A 201 -12.59 -3.41 -4.89
CA LEU A 201 -13.63 -2.57 -5.48
C LEU A 201 -13.15 -1.12 -5.69
N ARG A 202 -12.26 -0.60 -4.84
CA ARG A 202 -11.63 0.71 -5.03
C ARG A 202 -10.73 0.73 -6.26
N ASN A 203 -9.93 -0.31 -6.50
CA ASN A 203 -9.15 -0.43 -7.74
C ASN A 203 -10.07 -0.49 -8.96
N ALA A 204 -11.14 -1.30 -8.92
CA ALA A 204 -12.14 -1.38 -9.98
C ALA A 204 -12.80 -0.02 -10.26
N HIS A 205 -13.19 0.71 -9.20
CA HIS A 205 -13.70 2.08 -9.32
C HIS A 205 -12.70 3.00 -10.02
N SER A 206 -11.41 2.85 -9.70
CA SER A 206 -10.34 3.65 -10.31
C SER A 206 -10.20 3.37 -11.80
N CYS A 207 -10.42 2.13 -12.25
CA CYS A 207 -10.43 1.78 -13.68
C CYS A 207 -11.48 2.59 -14.48
N THR A 208 -12.64 2.87 -13.86
CA THR A 208 -13.77 3.53 -14.52
C THR A 208 -13.73 5.05 -14.39
N TYR A 209 -13.31 5.56 -13.22
CA TYR A 209 -13.44 6.99 -12.89
C TYR A 209 -12.10 7.69 -12.63
N GLY A 210 -10.99 6.96 -12.68
CA GLY A 210 -9.69 7.45 -12.23
C GLY A 210 -9.64 7.62 -10.71
N SER A 211 -8.60 8.31 -10.24
CA SER A 211 -8.38 8.63 -8.83
C SER A 211 -7.57 9.93 -8.69
N THR A 212 -7.56 10.50 -7.48
CA THR A 212 -6.67 11.62 -7.14
C THR A 212 -5.21 11.27 -7.44
N THR A 213 -4.80 10.04 -7.12
CA THR A 213 -3.44 9.53 -7.36
C THR A 213 -3.11 9.45 -8.85
N SER A 214 -3.96 8.82 -9.67
CA SER A 214 -3.74 8.70 -11.12
C SER A 214 -3.67 10.07 -11.79
N THR A 215 -4.55 10.99 -11.39
CA THR A 215 -4.58 12.37 -11.88
C THR A 215 -3.31 13.13 -11.46
N PHE A 216 -2.90 13.00 -10.20
CA PHE A 216 -1.71 13.68 -9.69
C PHE A 216 -0.47 13.23 -10.44
N PHE A 217 -0.30 11.94 -10.71
CA PHE A 217 0.86 11.39 -11.41
C PHE A 217 0.74 11.43 -12.94
N GLY A 218 -0.46 11.62 -13.49
CA GLY A 218 -0.72 11.56 -14.93
C GLY A 218 -0.48 10.16 -15.50
N VAL A 219 -0.92 9.13 -14.77
CA VAL A 219 -0.82 7.73 -15.17
C VAL A 219 -2.20 7.10 -15.06
N ASP A 220 -2.79 6.74 -16.20
CA ASP A 220 -4.13 6.16 -16.20
C ASP A 220 -4.08 4.70 -15.70
N PRO A 221 -5.10 4.26 -14.94
CA PRO A 221 -5.28 2.86 -14.62
C PRO A 221 -5.67 2.07 -15.89
N PRO A 222 -5.40 0.76 -15.92
CA PRO A 222 -5.93 -0.12 -16.97
C PRO A 222 -7.47 -0.11 -16.98
N SER A 223 -8.06 -0.61 -18.07
CA SER A 223 -9.51 -0.80 -18.13
C SER A 223 -9.98 -1.84 -17.09
N LEU A 224 -11.28 -1.84 -16.80
CA LEU A 224 -11.85 -2.79 -15.85
C LEU A 224 -11.66 -4.24 -16.30
N GLU A 225 -11.81 -4.48 -17.61
CA GLU A 225 -11.58 -5.78 -18.24
C GLU A 225 -10.13 -6.20 -18.10
N GLN A 226 -9.17 -5.28 -18.31
CA GLN A 226 -7.74 -5.53 -18.16
C GLN A 226 -7.31 -5.80 -16.71
N TYR A 227 -8.06 -5.27 -15.74
CA TYR A 227 -7.77 -5.46 -14.32
C TYR A 227 -8.17 -6.85 -13.80
N PHE A 228 -9.30 -7.38 -14.30
CA PHE A 228 -9.88 -8.66 -13.85
C PHE A 228 -9.54 -9.88 -14.74
N ILE A 229 -8.49 -9.78 -15.56
CA ILE A 229 -7.98 -10.90 -16.39
C ILE A 229 -7.34 -11.99 -15.52
#